data_AF-A0A1I7G800-F1
#
_entry.id   AF-A0A1I7G800-F1
#
_cell.length_a   1.000
_cell.length_b   1.000
_cell.length_c   1.000
_cell.angle_alpha   90.00
_cell.angle_beta   90.00
_cell.angle_gamma   90.00
#
_symmetry.space_group_name_H-M   'P 1'
#
loop_
_entity.id
_entity.type
_entity.pdbx_description
1 polymer ?
#
loop_
_entity_poly.entity_id
_entity_poly.type
_entity_poly.pdbx_seq_one_letter_code
_entity_poly.pdbx_strand_id
1 'polypeptide(L)'
;MKAAFHTLGCKVNQYETEAIKEQFRALGWEIGDEEEVCDAYVINTCTVTNLADRKSRQFIRRARRLNPDALVAVTGCYAQIKPEEVAAIEGVEIVTGTDEKGKLAEMVDARFREEQASRREAKLLVKPYEKLDHYESLGEIREMESRTRAFIKIQEGCNNFCTYCIIPYARGKIRSRAAEDVIEEVRNLVAKGYKEIVLTGINTAFYGQDLGYGGIEPLIAGLDALEGDFRIRLSSLEPTVIDAAYVKGLMKYPKLCHHLHLALQSGSDHVLSEMNRHYTRQDFLDIVEVLREADPHYGISTDIIVGFPGETEDEFRDSLRIVSEASFCKTHVFKYSMRTGTPAAARTDQVPGETKNDRSRALIAESDRVRREFFLASRGETRRVLFEEFGKDPVTGEDQGMDNGDGDSRLENRSESRAEDRGAENKVRDDRSENQSEDKDRENRSESRAEDAAVLFPDGCVTGYTDNYIRVYANGGPVLFDQFRDVELVRPYRDGMLGRVR
;
A
#
# COMPACT_ATOMS: atom_id res chain seq x y z
N MET A 1 27.76 -16.55 2.21
CA MET A 1 26.69 -16.73 1.21
C MET A 1 25.85 -15.48 1.27
N LYS A 2 25.50 -14.89 0.13
CA LYS A 2 24.78 -13.62 0.05
C LYS A 2 23.43 -13.81 -0.66
N ALA A 3 22.36 -13.30 -0.07
CA ALA A 3 21.00 -13.41 -0.62
C ALA A 3 20.41 -12.01 -0.84
N ALA A 4 19.77 -11.82 -1.99
CA ALA A 4 19.01 -10.63 -2.32
C ALA A 4 17.49 -10.91 -2.31
N PHE A 5 16.70 -9.89 -1.99
CA PHE A 5 15.26 -10.00 -1.83
C PHE A 5 14.56 -8.97 -2.70
N HIS A 6 13.54 -9.39 -3.43
CA HIS A 6 12.71 -8.48 -4.19
C HIS A 6 11.24 -8.63 -3.78
N THR A 7 10.65 -7.54 -3.30
CA THR A 7 9.27 -7.52 -2.79
C THR A 7 8.35 -6.80 -3.77
N LEU A 8 7.31 -7.49 -4.21
CA LEU A 8 6.22 -6.89 -4.99
C LEU A 8 4.93 -6.89 -4.17
N GLY A 9 4.10 -5.87 -4.35
CA GLY A 9 2.73 -5.84 -3.81
C GLY A 9 2.58 -5.03 -2.53
N CYS A 10 1.85 -5.58 -1.56
CA CYS A 10 1.33 -4.84 -0.42
C CYS A 10 2.24 -4.84 0.82
N LYS A 11 1.85 -4.07 1.84
CA LYS A 11 2.52 -4.00 3.16
C LYS A 11 2.64 -5.37 3.85
N VAL A 12 1.69 -6.29 3.60
CA VAL A 12 1.80 -7.68 4.05
C VAL A 12 3.02 -8.37 3.43
N ASN A 13 3.26 -8.20 2.13
CA ASN A 13 4.44 -8.76 1.46
C ASN A 13 5.74 -8.12 1.96
N GLN A 14 5.73 -6.84 2.32
CA GLN A 14 6.88 -6.16 2.92
C GLN A 14 7.21 -6.76 4.29
N TYR A 15 6.23 -6.87 5.18
CA TYR A 15 6.38 -7.55 6.47
C TYR A 15 6.96 -8.96 6.32
N GLU A 16 6.38 -9.75 5.42
CA GLU A 16 6.81 -11.14 5.21
C GLU A 16 8.23 -11.22 4.68
N THR A 17 8.65 -10.28 3.85
CA THR A 17 10.02 -10.27 3.32
C THR A 17 11.02 -9.90 4.41
N GLU A 18 10.71 -8.93 5.27
CA GLU A 18 11.56 -8.62 6.43
C GLU A 18 11.68 -9.81 7.38
N ALA A 19 10.58 -10.53 7.64
CA ALA A 19 10.62 -11.75 8.46
C ALA A 19 11.47 -12.86 7.81
N ILE A 20 11.39 -13.03 6.48
CA ILE A 20 12.24 -13.99 5.76
C ILE A 20 13.72 -13.54 5.84
N LYS A 21 14.04 -12.25 5.69
CA LYS A 21 15.42 -11.73 5.83
C LYS A 21 16.01 -12.08 7.20
N GLU A 22 15.24 -11.95 8.29
CA GLU A 22 15.68 -12.34 9.63
C GLU A 22 16.04 -13.84 9.71
N GLN A 23 15.24 -14.71 9.09
CA GLN A 23 15.52 -16.15 9.04
C GLN A 23 16.80 -16.45 8.26
N PHE A 24 17.05 -15.76 7.14
CA PHE A 24 18.31 -15.88 6.39
C PHE A 24 19.51 -15.42 7.22
N ARG A 25 19.41 -14.28 7.93
CA ARG A 25 20.46 -13.81 8.84
C ARG A 25 20.76 -14.83 9.94
N ALA A 26 19.72 -15.46 10.51
CA ALA A 26 19.87 -16.50 11.53
C ALA A 26 20.61 -17.74 11.00
N LEU A 27 20.51 -18.03 9.70
CA LEU A 27 21.26 -19.09 9.01
C LEU A 27 22.66 -18.65 8.54
N GLY A 28 23.09 -17.43 8.84
CA GLY A 28 24.41 -16.91 8.50
C GLY A 28 24.55 -16.37 7.07
N TRP A 29 23.44 -16.07 6.40
CA TRP A 29 23.45 -15.39 5.11
C TRP A 29 23.61 -13.88 5.28
N GLU A 30 24.42 -13.28 4.42
CA GLU A 30 24.49 -11.83 4.27
C GLU A 30 23.34 -11.35 3.37
N ILE A 31 22.67 -10.26 3.73
CA ILE A 31 21.60 -9.67 2.93
C ILE A 31 22.23 -8.64 1.99
N GLY A 32 22.13 -8.90 0.69
CA GLY A 32 22.62 -8.01 -0.37
C GLY A 32 21.56 -7.09 -0.95
N ASP A 33 22.02 -6.10 -1.70
CA ASP A 33 21.15 -5.27 -2.53
C ASP A 33 20.61 -6.08 -3.72
N GLU A 34 19.40 -5.74 -4.20
CA GLU A 34 18.75 -6.46 -5.30
C GLU A 34 19.48 -6.36 -6.65
N GLU A 35 20.32 -5.34 -6.82
CA GLU A 35 21.11 -5.11 -8.04
C GLU A 35 22.51 -5.73 -7.97
N GLU A 36 22.94 -6.16 -6.78
CA GLU A 36 24.21 -6.84 -6.59
C GLU A 36 24.18 -8.29 -7.05
N VAL A 37 25.35 -8.83 -7.37
CA VAL A 37 25.54 -10.27 -7.65
C VAL A 37 25.45 -11.05 -6.34
N CYS A 38 24.37 -11.81 -6.17
CA CYS A 38 24.11 -12.62 -4.98
C CYS A 38 24.06 -14.12 -5.32
N ASP A 39 24.30 -14.97 -4.32
CA ASP A 39 24.28 -16.44 -4.43
C ASP A 39 22.84 -16.97 -4.51
N ALA A 40 21.88 -16.26 -3.89
CA ALA A 40 20.46 -16.55 -3.95
C ALA A 40 19.63 -15.29 -4.15
N TYR A 41 18.51 -15.42 -4.85
CA TYR A 41 17.50 -14.37 -4.99
C TYR A 41 16.14 -14.90 -4.56
N VAL A 42 15.50 -14.21 -3.62
CA VAL A 42 14.15 -14.51 -3.14
C VAL A 42 13.18 -13.46 -3.66
N ILE A 43 12.24 -13.85 -4.52
CA ILE A 43 11.24 -12.94 -5.09
C ILE A 43 9.88 -13.21 -4.43
N ASN A 44 9.39 -12.25 -3.63
CA ASN A 44 8.06 -12.27 -3.05
C ASN A 44 7.06 -11.57 -3.96
N THR A 45 6.24 -12.37 -4.65
CA THR A 45 5.44 -11.95 -5.80
C THR A 45 4.05 -11.45 -5.43
N CYS A 46 3.44 -10.68 -6.35
CA CYS A 46 2.09 -10.14 -6.22
C CYS A 46 1.24 -10.48 -7.45
N THR A 47 -0.07 -10.63 -7.26
CA THR A 47 -1.00 -11.10 -8.30
C THR A 47 -2.30 -10.29 -8.40
N VAL A 48 -2.35 -9.11 -7.78
CA VAL A 48 -3.55 -8.26 -7.77
C VAL A 48 -3.90 -7.68 -9.15
N THR A 49 -2.89 -7.50 -10.02
CA THR A 49 -3.07 -7.03 -11.40
C THR A 49 -2.23 -7.86 -12.37
N ASN A 50 -2.62 -7.86 -13.65
CA ASN A 50 -1.81 -8.45 -14.72
C ASN A 50 -0.43 -7.77 -14.86
N LEU A 51 -0.33 -6.49 -14.47
CA LEU A 51 0.95 -5.78 -14.43
C LEU A 51 1.85 -6.31 -13.32
N ALA A 52 1.32 -6.58 -12.13
CA ALA A 52 2.06 -7.20 -11.02
C ALA A 52 2.60 -8.59 -11.39
N ASP A 53 1.80 -9.41 -12.08
CA ASP A 53 2.25 -10.71 -12.61
C ASP A 53 3.41 -10.53 -13.61
N ARG A 54 3.31 -9.55 -14.53
CA ARG A 54 4.38 -9.24 -15.50
C ARG A 54 5.67 -8.78 -14.81
N LYS A 55 5.57 -7.85 -13.86
CA LYS A 55 6.71 -7.36 -13.07
C LYS A 55 7.37 -8.53 -12.33
N SER A 56 6.59 -9.40 -11.69
CA SER A 56 7.10 -10.62 -11.02
C SER A 56 7.97 -11.46 -11.95
N ARG A 57 7.46 -11.78 -13.16
CA ARG A 57 8.25 -12.54 -14.16
C ARG A 57 9.49 -11.78 -14.65
N GLN A 58 9.43 -10.45 -14.76
CA GLN A 58 10.56 -9.64 -15.18
C GLN A 58 11.70 -9.68 -14.15
N PHE A 59 11.38 -9.59 -12.85
CA PHE A 59 12.37 -9.65 -11.78
C PHE A 59 13.00 -11.03 -11.65
N ILE A 60 12.23 -12.12 -11.79
CA ILE A 60 12.77 -13.49 -11.82
C ILE A 60 13.83 -13.63 -12.93
N ARG A 61 13.53 -13.14 -14.15
CA ARG A 61 14.49 -13.14 -15.27
C ARG A 61 15.65 -12.16 -15.07
N ARG A 62 15.48 -11.08 -14.31
CA ARG A 62 16.55 -10.13 -13.98
C ARG A 62 17.56 -10.79 -13.05
N ALA A 63 17.11 -11.42 -11.97
CA ALA A 63 17.96 -12.14 -11.01
C ALA A 63 18.89 -13.13 -11.73
N ARG A 64 18.33 -13.95 -12.65
CA ARG A 64 19.11 -14.90 -13.44
C ARG A 64 20.15 -14.25 -14.36
N ARG A 65 19.87 -13.07 -14.91
CA ARG A 65 20.83 -12.32 -15.74
C ARG A 65 21.96 -11.71 -14.91
N LEU A 66 21.69 -11.30 -13.67
CA LEU A 66 22.70 -10.80 -12.74
C LEU A 66 23.66 -11.92 -12.33
N ASN A 67 23.12 -13.10 -12.00
CA ASN A 67 23.91 -14.28 -11.70
C ASN A 67 23.30 -15.57 -12.30
N PRO A 68 23.89 -16.10 -13.39
CA PRO A 68 23.48 -17.37 -13.99
C PRO A 68 23.71 -18.61 -13.13
N ASP A 69 24.37 -18.52 -11.98
CA ASP A 69 24.57 -19.65 -11.06
C ASP A 69 23.75 -19.50 -9.77
N ALA A 70 23.07 -18.37 -9.59
CA ALA A 70 22.28 -18.12 -8.40
C ALA A 70 21.06 -19.03 -8.31
N LEU A 71 20.75 -19.42 -7.07
CA LEU A 71 19.51 -20.09 -6.72
C LEU A 71 18.38 -19.06 -6.70
N VAL A 72 17.36 -19.26 -7.54
CA VAL A 72 16.18 -18.38 -7.56
C VAL A 72 15.01 -19.07 -6.86
N ALA A 73 14.54 -18.47 -5.78
CA ALA A 73 13.36 -18.90 -5.03
C ALA A 73 12.23 -17.88 -5.18
N VAL A 74 11.02 -18.37 -5.44
CA VAL A 74 9.85 -17.52 -5.68
C VAL A 74 8.74 -17.89 -4.69
N THR A 75 8.16 -16.88 -4.05
CA THR A 75 7.06 -17.02 -3.10
C THR A 75 5.98 -15.95 -3.35
N GLY A 76 4.93 -15.93 -2.54
CA GLY A 76 3.89 -14.89 -2.56
C GLY A 76 2.68 -15.23 -3.44
N CYS A 77 1.82 -14.23 -3.67
CA CYS A 77 0.48 -14.47 -4.20
C CYS A 77 0.50 -15.03 -5.63
N TYR A 78 1.43 -14.61 -6.48
CA TYR A 78 1.48 -15.10 -7.87
C TYR A 78 2.04 -16.53 -7.93
N ALA A 79 3.04 -16.85 -7.10
CA ALA A 79 3.52 -18.22 -6.90
C ALA A 79 2.43 -19.16 -6.37
N GLN A 80 1.54 -18.67 -5.51
CA GLN A 80 0.39 -19.43 -5.02
C GLN A 80 -0.67 -19.70 -6.10
N ILE A 81 -0.96 -18.72 -6.97
CA ILE A 81 -2.03 -18.83 -7.98
C ILE A 81 -1.56 -19.56 -9.24
N LYS A 82 -0.29 -19.41 -9.63
CA LYS A 82 0.25 -19.99 -10.86
C LYS A 82 1.62 -20.66 -10.64
N PRO A 83 1.71 -21.67 -9.75
CA PRO A 83 2.99 -22.27 -9.41
C PRO A 83 3.70 -22.91 -10.59
N GLU A 84 2.97 -23.55 -11.51
CA GLU A 84 3.55 -24.19 -12.69
C GLU A 84 4.08 -23.16 -13.70
N GLU A 85 3.38 -22.03 -13.88
CA GLU A 85 3.85 -20.94 -14.76
C GLU A 85 5.16 -20.34 -14.22
N VAL A 86 5.28 -20.21 -12.90
CA VAL A 86 6.50 -19.73 -12.22
C VAL A 86 7.63 -20.75 -12.31
N ALA A 87 7.34 -22.02 -12.01
CA ALA A 87 8.33 -23.10 -12.05
C ALA A 87 8.89 -23.35 -13.46
N ALA A 88 8.11 -23.06 -14.51
CA ALA A 88 8.54 -23.16 -15.90
C ALA A 88 9.51 -22.04 -16.32
N ILE A 89 9.72 -20.99 -15.50
CA ILE A 89 10.70 -19.94 -15.79
C ILE A 89 12.10 -20.50 -15.55
N GLU A 90 12.94 -20.44 -16.58
CA GLU A 90 14.32 -20.91 -16.52
C GLU A 90 15.09 -20.31 -15.34
N GLY A 91 15.72 -21.19 -14.55
CA GLY A 91 16.54 -20.82 -13.40
C GLY A 91 15.78 -20.76 -12.06
N VAL A 92 14.45 -20.93 -12.06
CA VAL A 92 13.68 -21.07 -10.80
C VAL A 92 13.93 -22.46 -10.22
N GLU A 93 14.37 -22.50 -8.96
CA GLU A 93 14.71 -23.75 -8.26
C GLU A 93 13.72 -24.09 -7.13
N ILE A 94 13.04 -23.09 -6.58
CA ILE A 94 12.07 -23.24 -5.47
C ILE A 94 10.85 -22.36 -5.75
N VAL A 95 9.66 -22.93 -5.64
CA VAL A 95 8.39 -22.21 -5.67
C VAL A 95 7.58 -22.57 -4.43
N THR A 96 7.25 -21.56 -3.61
CA THR A 96 6.45 -21.74 -2.39
C THR A 96 5.15 -20.94 -2.45
N GLY A 97 4.12 -21.49 -1.82
CA GLY A 97 2.86 -20.80 -1.58
C GLY A 97 2.98 -19.73 -0.50
N THR A 98 1.85 -19.11 -0.14
CA THR A 98 1.81 -18.09 0.92
C THR A 98 1.94 -18.65 2.34
N ASP A 99 1.69 -19.95 2.52
CA ASP A 99 1.68 -20.68 3.81
C ASP A 99 2.88 -21.63 3.99
N GLU A 100 3.99 -21.33 3.30
CA GLU A 100 5.28 -22.04 3.46
C GLU A 100 6.44 -21.05 3.63
N LYS A 101 6.13 -19.78 3.94
CA LYS A 101 7.15 -18.71 3.99
C LYS A 101 8.07 -18.87 5.17
N GLY A 102 7.60 -19.47 6.27
CA GLY A 102 8.37 -19.71 7.48
C GLY A 102 9.48 -20.73 7.34
N LYS A 103 9.45 -21.56 6.28
CA LYS A 103 10.48 -22.56 5.97
C LYS A 103 11.35 -22.20 4.78
N LEU A 104 11.06 -21.07 4.12
CA LEU A 104 11.69 -20.71 2.86
C LEU A 104 13.21 -20.55 3.01
N ALA A 105 13.66 -19.93 4.11
CA ALA A 105 15.08 -19.74 4.38
C ALA A 105 15.83 -21.06 4.52
N GLU A 106 15.29 -22.00 5.32
CA GLU A 106 15.88 -23.34 5.50
C GLU A 106 15.89 -24.13 4.19
N MET A 107 14.83 -24.02 3.39
CA MET A 107 14.75 -24.67 2.09
C MET A 107 15.76 -24.15 1.09
N VAL A 108 15.95 -22.83 1.02
CA VAL A 108 16.96 -22.19 0.17
C VAL A 108 18.36 -22.60 0.63
N ASP A 109 18.64 -22.53 1.93
CA ASP A 109 19.94 -22.88 2.51
C ASP A 109 20.30 -24.36 2.26
N ALA A 110 19.35 -25.28 2.46
CA ALA A 110 19.53 -26.69 2.17
C ALA A 110 19.78 -26.92 0.66
N ARG A 111 18.95 -26.33 -0.20
CA ARG A 111 19.04 -26.49 -1.66
C ARG A 111 20.32 -25.87 -2.23
N PHE A 112 20.80 -24.77 -1.66
CA PHE A 112 22.05 -24.13 -2.06
C PHE A 112 23.26 -25.04 -1.81
N ARG A 113 23.23 -25.84 -0.73
CA ARG A 113 24.29 -26.81 -0.39
C ARG A 113 24.23 -28.12 -1.19
N GLU A 114 23.15 -28.38 -1.92
CA GLU A 114 23.07 -29.51 -2.84
C GLU A 114 23.96 -29.25 -4.07
N GLU A 115 24.51 -30.32 -4.67
CA GLU A 115 25.29 -30.19 -5.91
C GLU A 115 24.44 -29.55 -7.00
N GLN A 116 24.95 -28.51 -7.69
CA GLN A 116 24.20 -27.77 -8.71
C GLN A 116 23.61 -28.67 -9.81
N ALA A 117 24.27 -29.80 -10.12
CA ALA A 117 23.78 -30.79 -11.07
C ALA A 117 22.48 -31.51 -10.64
N SER A 118 22.18 -31.56 -9.33
CA SER A 118 20.92 -32.08 -8.77
C SER A 118 19.81 -31.01 -8.73
N ARG A 119 20.12 -29.77 -9.11
CA ARG A 119 19.21 -28.62 -9.06
C ARG A 119 18.39 -28.37 -10.33
N ARG A 120 18.12 -29.42 -11.10
CA ARG A 120 17.52 -29.32 -12.45
C ARG A 120 16.03 -29.02 -12.47
N GLU A 121 15.29 -29.48 -11.45
CA GLU A 121 13.84 -29.28 -11.36
C GLU A 121 13.49 -28.39 -10.16
N ALA A 122 12.52 -27.50 -10.38
CA ALA A 122 12.00 -26.65 -9.34
C ALA A 122 11.23 -27.48 -8.30
N LYS A 123 11.48 -27.25 -7.00
CA LYS A 123 10.66 -27.82 -5.93
C LYS A 123 9.39 -26.97 -5.76
N LEU A 124 8.22 -27.54 -6.03
CA LEU A 124 6.92 -26.88 -5.86
C LEU A 124 6.29 -27.26 -4.51
N LEU A 125 6.09 -26.27 -3.66
CA LEU A 125 5.51 -26.41 -2.31
C LEU A 125 4.37 -25.40 -2.17
N VAL A 126 3.26 -25.70 -2.84
CA VAL A 126 2.06 -24.85 -2.86
C VAL A 126 0.88 -25.67 -2.37
N LYS A 127 0.32 -25.26 -1.23
CA LYS A 127 -0.87 -25.87 -0.65
C LYS A 127 -2.13 -25.38 -1.40
N PRO A 128 -3.14 -26.23 -1.60
CA PRO A 128 -4.43 -25.80 -2.13
C PRO A 128 -5.19 -24.93 -1.11
N TYR A 129 -6.16 -24.15 -1.58
CA TYR A 129 -6.95 -23.20 -0.80
C TYR A 129 -7.51 -23.78 0.51
N GLU A 130 -8.00 -25.02 0.48
CA GLU A 130 -8.66 -25.66 1.63
C GLU A 130 -7.71 -25.88 2.82
N LYS A 131 -6.40 -25.94 2.55
CA LYS A 131 -5.34 -26.11 3.55
C LYS A 131 -4.71 -24.78 4.00
N LEU A 132 -5.16 -23.66 3.45
CA LEU A 132 -4.76 -22.32 3.87
C LEU A 132 -5.71 -21.84 4.98
N ASP A 133 -5.66 -22.53 6.14
CA ASP A 133 -6.59 -22.37 7.26
C ASP A 133 -5.91 -22.18 8.63
N HIS A 134 -4.58 -22.20 8.70
CA HIS A 134 -3.81 -21.87 9.91
C HIS A 134 -2.94 -20.61 9.73
N TYR A 135 -2.82 -19.78 10.78
CA TYR A 135 -1.93 -18.61 10.73
C TYR A 135 -0.46 -19.07 10.81
N GLU A 136 0.33 -18.83 9.78
CA GLU A 136 1.77 -19.12 9.79
C GLU A 136 2.53 -17.98 10.51
N SER A 137 3.11 -18.28 11.67
CA SER A 137 4.04 -17.36 12.33
C SER A 137 5.39 -17.40 11.63
N LEU A 138 5.89 -16.23 11.21
CA LEU A 138 7.20 -16.07 10.60
C LEU A 138 8.29 -15.70 11.62
N GLY A 139 7.94 -15.71 12.91
CA GLY A 139 8.74 -15.13 13.98
C GLY A 139 8.50 -13.64 14.17
N GLU A 140 9.22 -13.06 15.12
CA GLU A 140 9.19 -11.63 15.43
C GLU A 140 10.20 -10.86 14.56
N ILE A 141 9.74 -9.77 13.95
CA ILE A 141 10.63 -8.86 13.24
C ILE A 141 11.36 -7.99 14.25
N ARG A 142 12.69 -8.03 14.20
CA ARG A 142 13.55 -7.26 15.11
C ARG A 142 13.92 -5.90 14.55
N GLU A 143 14.08 -5.80 13.24
CA GLU A 143 14.48 -4.59 12.53
C GLU A 143 13.77 -4.56 11.18
N MET A 144 13.38 -3.37 10.75
CA MET A 144 12.85 -3.07 9.43
C MET A 144 13.75 -2.04 8.77
N GLU A 145 13.72 -1.95 7.43
CA GLU A 145 14.53 -0.99 6.68
C GLU A 145 14.28 0.47 7.10
N SER A 146 13.01 0.84 7.34
CA SER A 146 12.68 2.10 8.01
C SER A 146 12.86 1.95 9.52
N ARG A 147 13.54 2.91 10.15
CA ARG A 147 13.65 3.00 11.63
C ARG A 147 12.48 3.74 12.27
N THR A 148 11.68 4.45 11.48
CA THR A 148 10.60 5.31 11.96
C THR A 148 9.28 4.55 12.07
N ARG A 149 8.96 3.76 11.04
CA ARG A 149 7.67 3.07 10.87
C ARG A 149 7.84 1.57 10.79
N ALA A 150 7.06 0.84 11.57
CA ALA A 150 6.97 -0.61 11.51
C ALA A 150 5.62 -1.06 10.95
N PHE A 151 5.62 -1.92 9.93
CA PHE A 151 4.42 -2.65 9.52
C PHE A 151 4.30 -3.91 10.36
N ILE A 152 3.12 -4.27 10.84
CA ILE A 152 2.89 -5.49 11.64
C ILE A 152 1.76 -6.30 11.01
N LYS A 153 2.06 -7.52 10.53
CA LYS A 153 1.04 -8.42 9.98
C LYS A 153 0.19 -9.00 11.10
N ILE A 154 -1.05 -8.51 11.23
CA ILE A 154 -2.00 -8.97 12.25
C ILE A 154 -2.99 -10.00 11.71
N GLN A 155 -3.17 -10.07 10.39
CA GLN A 155 -4.25 -10.85 9.77
C GLN A 155 -3.87 -11.30 8.36
N GLU A 156 -4.34 -12.48 7.96
CA GLU A 156 -4.14 -13.06 6.63
C GLU A 156 -5.42 -13.69 6.07
N GLY A 157 -5.53 -13.71 4.73
CA GLY A 157 -6.68 -14.28 4.01
C GLY A 157 -7.92 -13.39 4.03
N CYS A 158 -8.97 -13.79 3.32
CA CYS A 158 -10.21 -13.03 3.25
C CYS A 158 -11.37 -13.92 2.78
N ASN A 159 -12.51 -13.83 3.46
CA ASN A 159 -13.71 -14.62 3.15
C ASN A 159 -14.78 -13.81 2.39
N ASN A 160 -14.46 -12.60 1.91
CA ASN A 160 -15.46 -11.72 1.31
C ASN A 160 -15.83 -12.08 -0.15
N PHE A 161 -14.91 -12.74 -0.87
CA PHE A 161 -15.11 -13.15 -2.27
C PHE A 161 -15.68 -12.05 -3.18
N CYS A 162 -15.15 -10.81 -3.09
CA CYS A 162 -15.51 -9.75 -4.04
C CYS A 162 -15.33 -10.25 -5.47
N THR A 163 -16.26 -9.93 -6.37
CA THR A 163 -16.35 -10.59 -7.69
C THR A 163 -15.14 -10.36 -8.60
N TYR A 164 -14.31 -9.36 -8.31
CA TYR A 164 -13.06 -9.07 -9.02
C TYR A 164 -11.80 -9.61 -8.32
N CYS A 165 -11.89 -10.08 -7.08
CA CYS A 165 -10.73 -10.30 -6.22
C CYS A 165 -10.27 -11.77 -6.24
N ILE A 166 -9.01 -12.00 -6.64
CA ILE A 166 -8.39 -13.33 -6.64
C ILE A 166 -7.78 -13.69 -5.27
N ILE A 167 -7.67 -12.73 -4.35
CA ILE A 167 -6.93 -12.89 -3.09
C ILE A 167 -7.45 -14.00 -2.18
N PRO A 168 -8.77 -14.28 -2.07
CA PRO A 168 -9.23 -15.43 -1.29
C PRO A 168 -8.53 -16.73 -1.69
N TYR A 169 -8.33 -16.95 -2.99
CA TYR A 169 -7.62 -18.13 -3.50
C TYR A 169 -6.10 -18.06 -3.28
N ALA A 170 -5.52 -16.86 -3.26
CA ALA A 170 -4.07 -16.65 -3.09
C ALA A 170 -3.61 -16.64 -1.62
N ARG A 171 -4.50 -16.36 -0.69
CA ARG A 171 -4.18 -16.17 0.73
C ARG A 171 -5.03 -17.03 1.66
N GLY A 172 -6.05 -17.71 1.18
CA GLY A 172 -6.88 -18.60 1.97
C GLY A 172 -7.94 -17.90 2.81
N LYS A 173 -8.45 -18.64 3.81
CA LYS A 173 -9.48 -18.18 4.75
C LYS A 173 -8.96 -17.08 5.67
N ILE A 174 -9.84 -16.32 6.32
CA ILE A 174 -9.44 -15.36 7.36
C ILE A 174 -8.72 -16.07 8.50
N ARG A 175 -7.55 -15.56 8.89
CA ARG A 175 -6.69 -16.06 9.96
C ARG A 175 -6.03 -14.88 10.66
N SER A 176 -6.25 -14.75 11.96
CA SER A 176 -5.71 -13.65 12.77
C SER A 176 -4.53 -14.13 13.59
N ARG A 177 -3.55 -13.25 13.75
CA ARG A 177 -2.48 -13.43 14.73
C ARG A 177 -3.04 -13.23 16.14
N ALA A 178 -2.53 -13.94 17.14
CA ALA A 178 -2.92 -13.72 18.53
C ALA A 178 -2.57 -12.29 18.97
N ALA A 179 -3.44 -11.66 19.76
CA ALA A 179 -3.25 -10.28 20.19
C ALA A 179 -2.01 -10.13 21.06
N GLU A 180 -1.74 -11.11 21.93
CA GLU A 180 -0.60 -11.16 22.82
C GLU A 180 0.72 -11.14 22.03
N ASP A 181 0.81 -11.93 20.96
CA ASP A 181 1.99 -11.98 20.09
C ASP A 181 2.23 -10.64 19.38
N VAL A 182 1.15 -9.97 18.94
CA VAL A 182 1.25 -8.65 18.30
C VAL A 182 1.71 -7.60 19.31
N ILE A 183 1.13 -7.60 20.52
CA ILE A 183 1.46 -6.65 21.58
C ILE A 183 2.92 -6.81 22.02
N GLU A 184 3.43 -8.04 22.12
CA GLU A 184 4.83 -8.31 22.46
C GLU A 184 5.77 -7.78 21.39
N GLU A 185 5.49 -8.07 20.11
CA GLU A 185 6.31 -7.58 19.00
C GLU A 185 6.33 -6.04 18.96
N VAL A 186 5.17 -5.39 19.14
CA VAL A 186 5.09 -3.93 19.18
C VAL A 186 5.84 -3.36 20.37
N ARG A 187 5.76 -3.98 21.55
CA ARG A 187 6.54 -3.55 22.72
C ARG A 187 8.05 -3.56 22.42
N ASN A 188 8.53 -4.63 21.79
CA ASN A 188 9.93 -4.78 21.41
C ASN A 188 10.37 -3.72 20.39
N LEU A 189 9.53 -3.41 19.40
CA LEU A 189 9.83 -2.38 18.40
C LEU A 189 9.79 -0.97 19.00
N VAL A 190 8.79 -0.64 19.81
CA VAL A 190 8.71 0.66 20.50
C VAL A 190 9.93 0.87 21.42
N ALA A 191 10.37 -0.16 22.12
CA ALA A 191 11.59 -0.11 22.94
C ALA A 191 12.87 0.17 22.12
N LYS A 192 12.87 -0.16 20.81
CA LYS A 192 13.96 0.14 19.87
C LYS A 192 13.84 1.51 19.21
N GLY A 193 12.79 2.27 19.51
CA GLY A 193 12.60 3.64 19.04
C GLY A 193 11.61 3.82 17.89
N TYR A 194 10.96 2.76 17.41
CA TYR A 194 9.90 2.88 16.41
C TYR A 194 8.77 3.79 16.91
N LYS A 195 8.35 4.75 16.07
CA LYS A 195 7.39 5.80 16.42
C LYS A 195 6.02 5.65 15.77
N GLU A 196 5.92 4.86 14.71
CA GLU A 196 4.65 4.52 14.09
C GLU A 196 4.51 3.02 13.87
N ILE A 197 3.41 2.47 14.35
CA ILE A 197 3.04 1.06 14.20
C ILE A 197 1.86 0.99 13.24
N VAL A 198 2.06 0.38 12.07
CA VAL A 198 1.05 0.23 11.04
C VAL A 198 0.53 -1.20 11.04
N LEU A 199 -0.71 -1.38 11.51
CA LEU A 199 -1.35 -2.69 11.54
C LEU A 199 -1.79 -3.06 10.13
N THR A 200 -1.24 -4.16 9.61
CA THR A 200 -1.48 -4.64 8.24
C THR A 200 -2.07 -6.03 8.20
N GLY A 201 -2.89 -6.26 7.18
CA GLY A 201 -3.50 -7.55 6.87
C GLY A 201 -4.13 -7.49 5.49
N ILE A 202 -4.77 -8.58 5.08
CA ILE A 202 -5.51 -8.61 3.81
C ILE A 202 -6.82 -7.82 3.93
N ASN A 203 -7.52 -7.98 5.05
CA ASN A 203 -8.64 -7.14 5.44
C ASN A 203 -8.64 -7.03 6.97
N THR A 204 -8.05 -5.94 7.48
CA THR A 204 -7.84 -5.76 8.92
C THR A 204 -9.14 -5.58 9.69
N ALA A 205 -10.25 -5.26 9.00
CA ALA A 205 -11.56 -5.18 9.62
C ALA A 205 -12.05 -6.54 10.13
N PHE A 206 -11.62 -7.65 9.50
CA PHE A 206 -11.95 -9.01 9.93
C PHE A 206 -11.04 -9.56 11.04
N TYR A 207 -10.07 -8.79 11.53
CA TYR A 207 -9.19 -9.27 12.59
C TYR A 207 -10.00 -9.76 13.79
N GLY A 208 -9.64 -10.94 14.27
CA GLY A 208 -10.19 -11.56 15.45
C GLY A 208 -11.50 -12.30 15.26
N GLN A 209 -12.15 -12.25 14.09
CA GLN A 209 -13.39 -13.01 13.85
C GLN A 209 -13.19 -14.52 14.02
N ASP A 210 -12.06 -15.04 13.56
CA ASP A 210 -11.64 -16.44 13.74
C ASP A 210 -11.18 -16.76 15.18
N LEU A 211 -10.89 -15.74 15.99
CA LEU A 211 -10.52 -15.85 17.40
C LEU A 211 -11.69 -15.58 18.36
N GLY A 212 -12.88 -15.27 17.84
CA GLY A 212 -14.06 -14.92 18.64
C GLY A 212 -14.10 -13.48 19.14
N TYR A 213 -13.26 -12.59 18.60
CA TYR A 213 -13.32 -11.16 18.85
C TYR A 213 -14.33 -10.48 17.91
N GLY A 214 -14.92 -9.37 18.37
CA GLY A 214 -15.84 -8.54 17.59
C GLY A 214 -15.17 -7.52 16.67
N GLY A 215 -13.91 -7.73 16.28
CA GLY A 215 -13.12 -6.83 15.45
C GLY A 215 -11.73 -6.50 16.03
N ILE A 216 -11.08 -5.49 15.45
CA ILE A 216 -9.72 -5.04 15.78
C ILE A 216 -9.59 -4.24 17.10
N GLU A 217 -10.70 -3.80 17.70
CA GLU A 217 -10.68 -2.92 18.87
C GLU A 217 -9.91 -3.49 20.08
N PRO A 218 -10.03 -4.79 20.44
CA PRO A 218 -9.28 -5.33 21.57
C PRO A 218 -7.77 -5.26 21.38
N LEU A 219 -7.30 -5.40 20.12
CA LEU A 219 -5.88 -5.25 19.80
C LEU A 219 -5.45 -3.78 19.93
N ILE A 220 -6.25 -2.84 19.40
CA ILE A 220 -5.97 -1.40 19.55
C ILE A 220 -5.92 -1.01 21.02
N ALA A 221 -6.84 -1.52 21.85
CA ALA A 221 -6.86 -1.30 23.29
C ALA A 221 -5.56 -1.78 23.97
N GLY A 222 -5.11 -2.98 23.64
CA GLY A 222 -3.87 -3.54 24.19
C GLY A 222 -2.63 -2.75 23.78
N LEU A 223 -2.58 -2.26 22.54
CA LEU A 223 -1.48 -1.44 22.04
C LEU A 223 -1.50 -0.02 22.62
N ASP A 224 -2.68 0.59 22.75
CA ASP A 224 -2.85 1.92 23.34
C ASP A 224 -2.36 1.95 24.80
N ALA A 225 -2.57 0.86 25.55
CA ALA A 225 -2.13 0.69 26.92
C ALA A 225 -0.60 0.53 27.11
N LEU A 226 0.17 0.27 26.05
CA LEU A 226 1.64 0.15 26.16
C LEU A 226 2.27 1.47 26.59
N GLU A 227 3.41 1.43 27.28
CA GLU A 227 4.17 2.66 27.51
C GLU A 227 4.93 3.08 26.25
N GLY A 228 5.28 4.37 26.17
CA GLY A 228 6.07 4.92 25.07
C GLY A 228 5.29 5.86 24.16
N ASP A 229 6.05 6.72 23.51
CA ASP A 229 5.53 7.75 22.62
C ASP A 229 5.59 7.28 21.16
N PHE A 230 4.47 6.70 20.71
CA PHE A 230 4.26 6.18 19.36
C PHE A 230 2.78 6.33 18.96
N ARG A 231 2.51 6.19 17.66
CA ARG A 231 1.14 6.17 17.11
C ARG A 231 0.82 4.86 16.40
N ILE A 232 -0.46 4.53 16.33
CA ILE A 232 -1.02 3.34 15.70
C ILE A 232 -1.76 3.81 14.45
N ARG A 233 -1.42 3.24 13.29
CA ARG A 233 -2.16 3.46 12.04
C ARG A 233 -2.76 2.15 11.56
N LEU A 234 -4.02 2.21 11.16
CA LEU A 234 -4.67 1.09 10.52
C LEU A 234 -4.42 1.16 9.01
N SER A 235 -4.13 0.00 8.42
CA SER A 235 -4.17 -0.14 6.96
C SER A 235 -5.63 -0.23 6.47
N SER A 236 -5.90 -0.99 5.41
CA SER A 236 -7.20 -1.00 4.77
C SER A 236 -8.27 -1.68 5.61
N LEU A 237 -9.41 -0.99 5.77
CA LEU A 237 -10.62 -1.44 6.44
C LEU A 237 -11.79 -1.49 5.44
N GLU A 238 -12.70 -2.42 5.65
CA GLU A 238 -13.92 -2.56 4.86
C GLU A 238 -15.14 -1.99 5.59
N PRO A 239 -15.97 -1.14 4.95
CA PRO A 239 -17.14 -0.53 5.57
C PRO A 239 -18.21 -1.50 6.11
N THR A 240 -18.33 -2.73 5.58
CA THR A 240 -19.31 -3.72 6.08
C THR A 240 -19.08 -4.11 7.55
N VAL A 241 -17.82 -4.21 7.96
CA VAL A 241 -17.45 -4.75 9.28
C VAL A 241 -17.26 -3.64 10.30
N ILE A 242 -16.91 -2.45 9.82
CA ILE A 242 -16.62 -1.28 10.64
C ILE A 242 -17.62 -0.19 10.26
N ASP A 243 -18.82 -0.31 10.81
CA ASP A 243 -19.89 0.67 10.66
C ASP A 243 -19.62 1.95 11.46
N ALA A 244 -20.52 2.93 11.32
CA ALA A 244 -20.42 4.21 12.01
C ALA A 244 -20.36 4.07 13.55
N ALA A 245 -21.11 3.11 14.13
CA ALA A 245 -21.13 2.89 15.57
C ALA A 245 -19.79 2.30 16.06
N TYR A 246 -19.21 1.36 15.30
CA TYR A 246 -17.93 0.75 15.60
C TYR A 246 -16.80 1.77 15.52
N VAL A 247 -16.75 2.57 14.44
CA VAL A 247 -15.73 3.63 14.27
C VAL A 247 -15.77 4.62 15.42
N LYS A 248 -16.96 5.03 15.87
CA LYS A 248 -17.12 5.93 17.02
C LYS A 248 -16.44 5.37 18.28
N GLY A 249 -16.50 4.06 18.48
CA GLY A 249 -15.84 3.37 19.59
C GLY A 249 -14.32 3.39 19.52
N LEU A 250 -13.72 3.53 18.33
CA LEU A 250 -12.27 3.61 18.14
C LEU A 250 -11.70 5.01 18.46
N MET A 251 -12.52 6.06 18.39
CA MET A 251 -12.05 7.45 18.57
C MET A 251 -11.57 7.78 19.98
N LYS A 252 -11.79 6.88 20.95
CA LYS A 252 -11.34 7.04 22.35
C LYS A 252 -9.84 6.79 22.54
N TYR A 253 -9.14 6.18 21.57
CA TYR A 253 -7.75 5.78 21.71
C TYR A 253 -6.79 6.89 21.26
N PRO A 254 -6.05 7.54 22.16
CA PRO A 254 -5.20 8.68 21.83
C PRO A 254 -4.01 8.33 20.94
N LYS A 255 -3.55 7.08 20.92
CA LYS A 255 -2.48 6.66 20.00
C LYS A 255 -2.97 6.32 18.62
N LEU A 256 -4.27 6.12 18.41
CA LEU A 256 -4.82 5.84 17.09
C LEU A 256 -4.77 7.12 16.26
N CYS A 257 -4.13 7.05 15.09
CA CYS A 257 -4.06 8.17 14.16
C CYS A 257 -5.47 8.65 13.79
N HIS A 258 -5.63 9.96 13.60
CA HIS A 258 -6.84 10.58 13.07
C HIS A 258 -6.96 10.37 11.54
N HIS A 259 -6.72 9.14 11.09
CA HIS A 259 -6.77 8.72 9.71
C HIS A 259 -7.23 7.28 9.59
N LEU A 260 -8.17 7.04 8.67
CA LEU A 260 -8.58 5.70 8.24
C LEU A 260 -8.48 5.57 6.72
N HIS A 261 -8.08 4.38 6.30
CA HIS A 261 -8.21 3.95 4.91
C HIS A 261 -9.43 3.03 4.78
N LEU A 262 -10.48 3.52 4.13
CA LEU A 262 -11.75 2.82 3.97
C LEU A 262 -11.93 2.43 2.51
N ALA A 263 -11.96 1.12 2.21
CA ALA A 263 -11.87 0.61 0.85
C ALA A 263 -13.24 0.60 0.13
N LEU A 264 -13.71 1.76 -0.37
CA LEU A 264 -15.03 1.95 -0.97
C LEU A 264 -15.25 1.17 -2.27
N GLN A 265 -14.27 1.18 -3.19
CA GLN A 265 -14.28 0.62 -4.55
C GLN A 265 -15.13 1.31 -5.61
N SER A 266 -16.32 1.82 -5.29
CA SER A 266 -17.17 2.56 -6.24
C SER A 266 -18.13 3.49 -5.51
N GLY A 267 -18.49 4.60 -6.15
CA GLY A 267 -19.53 5.50 -5.64
C GLY A 267 -20.96 5.08 -5.99
N SER A 268 -21.16 4.03 -6.80
CA SER A 268 -22.49 3.54 -7.22
C SER A 268 -22.89 2.29 -6.44
N ASP A 269 -24.07 2.31 -5.81
CA ASP A 269 -24.63 1.15 -5.09
C ASP A 269 -24.83 -0.06 -6.01
N HIS A 270 -25.19 0.15 -7.27
CA HIS A 270 -25.33 -0.93 -8.23
C HIS A 270 -23.98 -1.59 -8.52
N VAL A 271 -22.93 -0.80 -8.80
CA VAL A 271 -21.58 -1.34 -9.02
C VAL A 271 -21.03 -2.01 -7.76
N LEU A 272 -21.27 -1.45 -6.56
CA LEU A 272 -20.90 -2.06 -5.28
C LEU A 272 -21.57 -3.43 -5.10
N SER A 273 -22.87 -3.54 -5.38
CA SER A 273 -23.60 -4.81 -5.36
C SER A 273 -23.01 -5.82 -6.34
N GLU A 274 -22.73 -5.41 -7.58
CA GLU A 274 -22.12 -6.26 -8.62
C GLU A 274 -20.68 -6.68 -8.26
N MET A 275 -19.99 -5.89 -7.44
CA MET A 275 -18.70 -6.22 -6.85
C MET A 275 -18.79 -7.23 -5.68
N ASN A 276 -20.00 -7.62 -5.28
CA ASN A 276 -20.31 -8.35 -4.05
C ASN A 276 -19.81 -7.59 -2.81
N ARG A 277 -20.11 -6.28 -2.72
CA ARG A 277 -19.97 -5.49 -1.49
C ARG A 277 -21.27 -5.53 -0.70
N HIS A 278 -21.14 -5.53 0.62
CA HIS A 278 -22.26 -5.63 1.56
C HIS A 278 -22.43 -4.32 2.35
N TYR A 279 -22.27 -3.20 1.65
CA TYR A 279 -22.49 -1.84 2.15
C TYR A 279 -22.94 -0.97 0.97
N THR A 280 -23.60 0.14 1.29
CA THR A 280 -24.03 1.17 0.36
C THR A 280 -23.14 2.40 0.44
N ARG A 281 -23.31 3.30 -0.52
CA ARG A 281 -22.78 4.66 -0.50
C ARG A 281 -23.17 5.39 0.78
N GLN A 282 -24.41 5.24 1.22
CA GLN A 282 -24.90 5.94 2.42
C GLN A 282 -24.21 5.41 3.68
N ASP A 283 -24.07 4.08 3.83
CA ASP A 283 -23.35 3.49 4.97
C ASP A 283 -21.93 4.04 5.07
N PHE A 284 -21.27 4.24 3.93
CA PHE A 284 -19.95 4.86 3.88
C PHE A 284 -19.97 6.32 4.33
N LEU A 285 -20.92 7.12 3.86
CA LEU A 285 -21.05 8.53 4.23
C LEU A 285 -21.40 8.70 5.72
N ASP A 286 -22.17 7.78 6.30
CA ASP A 286 -22.46 7.78 7.74
C ASP A 286 -21.19 7.57 8.57
N ILE A 287 -20.27 6.71 8.10
CA ILE A 287 -18.94 6.55 8.72
C ILE A 287 -18.14 7.86 8.60
N VAL A 288 -18.16 8.50 7.43
CA VAL A 288 -17.48 9.78 7.20
C VAL A 288 -17.98 10.84 8.18
N GLU A 289 -19.30 10.94 8.38
CA GLU A 289 -19.91 11.89 9.30
C GLU A 289 -19.38 11.69 10.73
N VAL A 290 -19.39 10.47 11.26
CA VAL A 290 -18.87 10.16 12.60
C VAL A 290 -17.39 10.54 12.75
N LEU A 291 -16.57 10.29 11.73
CA LEU A 291 -15.16 10.66 11.75
C LEU A 291 -14.96 12.17 11.79
N ARG A 292 -15.78 12.92 11.03
CA ARG A 292 -15.74 14.38 10.95
C ARG A 292 -16.29 15.06 12.20
N GLU A 293 -17.23 14.43 12.90
CA GLU A 293 -17.66 14.88 14.24
C GLU A 293 -16.52 14.82 15.26
N ALA A 294 -15.68 13.78 15.19
CA ALA A 294 -14.54 13.61 16.09
C ALA A 294 -13.37 14.55 15.76
N ASP A 295 -13.08 14.75 14.46
CA ASP A 295 -12.10 15.71 13.96
C ASP A 295 -12.58 16.26 12.61
N PRO A 296 -12.88 17.56 12.49
CA PRO A 296 -13.32 18.16 11.22
C PRO A 296 -12.36 17.89 10.06
N HIS A 297 -11.06 17.74 10.35
CA HIS A 297 -10.02 17.40 9.37
C HIS A 297 -9.50 15.96 9.52
N TYR A 298 -10.33 15.02 9.97
CA TYR A 298 -10.01 13.59 9.98
C TYR A 298 -9.57 13.11 8.60
N GLY A 299 -8.43 12.43 8.50
CA GLY A 299 -7.92 11.93 7.23
C GLY A 299 -8.73 10.74 6.75
N ILE A 300 -9.35 10.81 5.57
CA ILE A 300 -10.01 9.66 4.97
C ILE A 300 -9.39 9.41 3.60
N SER A 301 -8.82 8.22 3.45
CA SER A 301 -8.34 7.74 2.15
C SER A 301 -9.14 6.54 1.70
N THR A 302 -9.24 6.34 0.38
CA THR A 302 -10.04 5.26 -0.19
C THR A 302 -9.42 4.68 -1.46
N ASP A 303 -9.95 3.55 -1.88
CA ASP A 303 -9.68 2.91 -3.17
C ASP A 303 -10.93 2.99 -4.05
N ILE A 304 -10.79 3.33 -5.33
CA ILE A 304 -11.87 3.25 -6.33
C ILE A 304 -11.38 2.50 -7.56
N ILE A 305 -12.17 1.55 -8.05
CA ILE A 305 -11.91 0.77 -9.26
C ILE A 305 -12.81 1.29 -10.38
N VAL A 306 -12.21 1.84 -11.44
CA VAL A 306 -12.92 2.31 -12.64
C VAL A 306 -12.97 1.25 -13.75
N GLY A 307 -14.06 1.29 -14.52
CA GLY A 307 -14.35 0.39 -15.63
C GLY A 307 -14.58 -1.05 -15.21
N PHE A 308 -15.22 -1.24 -14.05
CA PHE A 308 -15.78 -2.54 -13.68
C PHE A 308 -16.75 -3.02 -14.79
N PRO A 309 -16.86 -4.33 -15.07
CA PRO A 309 -17.75 -4.83 -16.13
C PRO A 309 -19.19 -4.31 -15.95
N GLY A 310 -19.77 -3.78 -17.03
CA GLY A 310 -21.09 -3.16 -17.03
C GLY A 310 -21.17 -1.73 -16.49
N GLU A 311 -20.08 -1.14 -15.96
CA GLU A 311 -20.10 0.22 -15.39
C GLU A 311 -20.46 1.28 -16.45
N THR A 312 -21.61 1.91 -16.24
CA THR A 312 -22.15 2.99 -17.08
C THR A 312 -21.51 4.34 -16.76
N GLU A 313 -21.81 5.34 -17.59
CA GLU A 313 -21.28 6.68 -17.39
C GLU A 313 -21.86 7.38 -16.15
N ASP A 314 -23.14 7.16 -15.85
CA ASP A 314 -23.77 7.76 -14.66
C ASP A 314 -23.20 7.17 -13.36
N GLU A 315 -22.93 5.88 -13.32
CA GLU A 315 -22.29 5.23 -12.17
C GLU A 315 -20.83 5.68 -11.97
N PHE A 316 -20.12 5.94 -13.08
CA PHE A 316 -18.80 6.56 -12.98
C PHE A 316 -18.91 7.99 -12.42
N ARG A 317 -19.92 8.78 -12.83
CA ARG A 317 -20.18 10.10 -12.25
C ARG A 317 -20.51 10.01 -10.77
N ASP A 318 -21.15 8.94 -10.29
CA ASP A 318 -21.37 8.74 -8.85
C ASP A 318 -20.06 8.62 -8.09
N SER A 319 -19.08 7.94 -8.68
CA SER A 319 -17.72 7.82 -8.13
C SER A 319 -16.97 9.15 -8.13
N LEU A 320 -17.16 10.02 -9.14
CA LEU A 320 -16.64 11.39 -9.09
C LEU A 320 -17.27 12.19 -7.96
N ARG A 321 -18.60 12.13 -7.82
CA ARG A 321 -19.33 12.91 -6.80
C ARG A 321 -18.93 12.53 -5.38
N ILE A 322 -18.77 11.23 -5.09
CA ILE A 322 -18.44 10.81 -3.72
C ILE A 322 -17.05 11.27 -3.28
N VAL A 323 -16.10 11.44 -4.21
CA VAL A 323 -14.77 11.96 -3.88
C VAL A 323 -14.87 13.35 -3.26
N SER A 324 -15.71 14.21 -3.84
CA SER A 324 -16.03 15.53 -3.29
C SER A 324 -16.85 15.45 -2.00
N GLU A 325 -17.95 14.68 -1.99
CA GLU A 325 -18.88 14.61 -0.86
C GLU A 325 -18.20 14.13 0.43
N ALA A 326 -17.32 13.11 0.33
CA ALA A 326 -16.59 12.59 1.48
C ALA A 326 -15.31 13.40 1.82
N SER A 327 -14.93 14.34 0.95
CA SER A 327 -13.73 15.17 1.08
C SER A 327 -12.46 14.34 1.38
N PHE A 328 -12.19 13.35 0.53
CA PHE A 328 -11.05 12.45 0.73
C PHE A 328 -9.71 13.19 0.70
N CYS A 329 -8.84 12.88 1.65
CA CYS A 329 -7.47 13.38 1.63
C CYS A 329 -6.61 12.65 0.57
N LYS A 330 -7.05 11.46 0.13
CA LYS A 330 -6.40 10.68 -0.92
C LYS A 330 -7.36 9.64 -1.50
N THR A 331 -7.48 9.58 -2.83
CA THR A 331 -8.14 8.48 -3.53
C THR A 331 -7.09 7.70 -4.32
N HIS A 332 -7.00 6.40 -4.10
CA HIS A 332 -6.23 5.49 -4.94
C HIS A 332 -7.13 4.97 -6.06
N VAL A 333 -6.82 5.36 -7.29
CA VAL A 333 -7.62 5.01 -8.47
C VAL A 333 -6.98 3.82 -9.17
N PHE A 334 -7.74 2.74 -9.31
CA PHE A 334 -7.33 1.53 -10.02
C PHE A 334 -8.21 1.33 -11.25
N LYS A 335 -7.61 0.87 -12.35
CA LYS A 335 -8.38 0.35 -13.49
C LYS A 335 -8.74 -1.10 -13.22
N TYR A 336 -9.98 -1.51 -13.47
CA TYR A 336 -10.37 -2.91 -13.33
C TYR A 336 -9.45 -3.82 -14.16
N SER A 337 -8.77 -4.74 -13.45
CA SER A 337 -7.86 -5.72 -14.01
C SER A 337 -8.50 -7.10 -13.99
N MET A 338 -8.81 -7.64 -15.18
CA MET A 338 -9.40 -8.96 -15.30
C MET A 338 -8.46 -10.04 -14.73
N ARG A 339 -9.00 -10.88 -13.84
CA ARG A 339 -8.29 -12.00 -13.19
C ARG A 339 -8.99 -13.31 -13.52
N THR A 340 -8.32 -14.19 -14.25
CA THR A 340 -8.85 -15.52 -14.57
C THR A 340 -9.25 -16.25 -13.29
N GLY A 341 -10.47 -16.82 -13.27
CA GLY A 341 -11.02 -17.52 -12.12
C GLY A 341 -11.94 -16.67 -11.22
N THR A 342 -12.06 -15.36 -11.45
CA THR A 342 -13.01 -14.52 -10.70
C THR A 342 -14.35 -14.37 -11.45
N PRO A 343 -15.49 -14.18 -10.74
CA PRO A 343 -16.79 -13.97 -11.38
C PRO A 343 -16.83 -12.80 -12.37
N ALA A 344 -16.20 -11.66 -12.04
CA ALA A 344 -16.17 -10.49 -12.91
C ALA A 344 -15.37 -10.72 -14.20
N ALA A 345 -14.43 -11.67 -14.21
CA ALA A 345 -13.68 -12.02 -15.42
C ALA A 345 -14.51 -12.81 -16.44
N ALA A 346 -15.55 -13.52 -16.00
CA ALA A 346 -16.43 -14.29 -16.86
C ALA A 346 -17.52 -13.44 -17.56
N ARG A 347 -17.66 -12.17 -17.16
CA ARG A 347 -18.64 -11.25 -17.73
C ARG A 347 -18.30 -10.83 -19.16
N THR A 348 -19.32 -10.68 -20.00
CA THR A 348 -19.18 -10.33 -21.43
C THR A 348 -19.21 -8.82 -21.70
N ASP A 349 -19.72 -8.03 -20.77
CA ASP A 349 -19.91 -6.57 -20.83
C ASP A 349 -18.69 -5.80 -20.31
N GLN A 350 -17.50 -6.23 -20.72
CA GLN A 350 -16.24 -5.63 -20.31
C GLN A 350 -16.11 -4.19 -20.84
N VAL A 351 -15.73 -3.24 -19.97
CA VAL A 351 -15.48 -1.85 -20.37
C VAL A 351 -14.15 -1.75 -21.14
N PRO A 352 -14.10 -1.05 -22.30
CA PRO A 352 -12.89 -0.86 -23.09
C PRO A 352 -11.73 -0.20 -22.32
N GLY A 353 -10.50 -0.50 -22.73
CA GLY A 353 -9.29 0.03 -22.10
C GLY A 353 -9.16 1.56 -22.19
N GLU A 354 -9.57 2.15 -23.30
CA GLU A 354 -9.56 3.61 -23.51
C GLU A 354 -10.48 4.32 -22.51
N THR A 355 -11.74 3.86 -22.39
CA THR A 355 -12.70 4.37 -21.40
C THR A 355 -12.17 4.25 -19.97
N LYS A 356 -11.50 3.13 -19.62
CA LYS A 356 -10.84 2.97 -18.31
C LYS A 356 -9.75 4.01 -18.08
N ASN A 357 -8.96 4.33 -19.10
CA ASN A 357 -7.90 5.33 -19.02
C ASN A 357 -8.49 6.74 -18.84
N ASP A 358 -9.55 7.09 -19.57
CA ASP A 358 -10.25 8.37 -19.44
C ASP A 358 -10.84 8.54 -18.03
N ARG A 359 -11.58 7.54 -17.56
CA ARG A 359 -12.18 7.52 -16.22
C ARG A 359 -11.12 7.63 -15.12
N SER A 360 -10.02 6.89 -15.26
CA SER A 360 -8.90 6.95 -14.33
C SER A 360 -8.30 8.36 -14.26
N ARG A 361 -8.03 8.99 -15.41
CA ARG A 361 -7.51 10.37 -15.47
C ARG A 361 -8.46 11.37 -14.81
N ALA A 362 -9.75 11.29 -15.13
CA ALA A 362 -10.76 12.19 -14.57
C ALA A 362 -10.87 12.06 -13.05
N LEU A 363 -10.91 10.82 -12.53
CA LEU A 363 -11.02 10.57 -11.10
C LEU A 363 -9.74 10.95 -10.32
N ILE A 364 -8.56 10.77 -10.93
CA ILE A 364 -7.29 11.25 -10.35
C ILE A 364 -7.29 12.78 -10.27
N ALA A 365 -7.73 13.47 -11.33
CA ALA A 365 -7.80 14.94 -11.33
C ALA A 365 -8.75 15.46 -10.24
N GLU A 366 -9.91 14.82 -10.08
CA GLU A 366 -10.87 15.15 -9.03
C GLU A 366 -10.30 14.87 -7.63
N SER A 367 -9.62 13.74 -7.43
CA SER A 367 -8.93 13.44 -6.17
C SER A 367 -7.86 14.47 -5.83
N ASP A 368 -7.06 14.91 -6.81
CA ASP A 368 -6.04 15.94 -6.60
C ASP A 368 -6.65 17.30 -6.23
N ARG A 369 -7.78 17.66 -6.85
CA ARG A 369 -8.54 18.88 -6.51
C ARG A 369 -9.06 18.84 -5.08
N VAL A 370 -9.79 17.78 -4.72
CA VAL A 370 -10.37 17.62 -3.37
C VAL A 370 -9.29 17.52 -2.29
N ARG A 371 -8.18 16.82 -2.57
CA ARG A 371 -7.04 16.78 -1.66
C ARG A 371 -6.46 18.17 -1.40
N ARG A 372 -6.37 19.02 -2.42
CA ARG A 372 -5.90 20.41 -2.26
C ARG A 372 -6.87 21.22 -1.39
N GLU A 373 -8.18 21.01 -1.52
CA GLU A 373 -9.20 21.62 -0.66
C GLU A 373 -9.06 21.18 0.80
N PHE A 374 -8.86 19.88 1.03
CA PHE A 374 -8.58 19.32 2.35
C PHE A 374 -7.33 19.95 3.00
N PHE A 375 -6.25 20.13 2.22
CA PHE A 375 -5.04 20.80 2.67
C PHE A 375 -5.26 22.28 3.01
N LEU A 376 -6.02 23.00 2.17
CA LEU A 376 -6.37 24.40 2.41
C LEU A 376 -7.24 24.57 3.67
N ALA A 377 -8.16 23.66 3.91
CA ALA A 377 -8.99 23.65 5.11
C ALA A 377 -8.16 23.42 6.39
N SER A 378 -7.11 22.59 6.30
CA SER A 378 -6.18 22.30 7.40
C SER A 378 -5.18 23.43 7.69
N ARG A 379 -5.21 24.54 6.94
CA ARG A 379 -4.26 25.65 7.11
C ARG A 379 -4.44 26.36 8.45
N GLY A 380 -3.34 26.65 9.12
CA GLY A 380 -3.28 27.32 10.43
C GLY A 380 -3.42 26.36 11.61
N GLU A 381 -3.76 25.10 11.36
CA GLU A 381 -3.77 24.08 12.40
C GLU A 381 -2.37 23.74 12.85
N THR A 382 -2.22 23.41 14.14
CA THR A 382 -1.02 22.78 14.66
C THR A 382 -1.27 21.29 14.80
N ARG A 383 -0.50 20.48 14.09
CA ARG A 383 -0.63 19.02 14.09
C ARG A 383 0.69 18.39 14.50
N ARG A 384 0.57 17.20 15.10
CA ARG A 384 1.72 16.41 15.49
C ARG A 384 2.29 15.68 14.27
N VAL A 385 3.53 16.00 13.89
CA VAL A 385 4.22 15.42 12.74
C VAL A 385 5.33 14.50 13.21
N LEU A 386 5.38 13.31 12.61
CA LEU A 386 6.54 12.41 12.69
C LEU A 386 7.39 12.63 11.44
N PHE A 387 8.62 13.12 11.61
CA PHE A 387 9.57 13.30 10.50
C PHE A 387 10.33 11.99 10.24
N GLU A 388 10.30 11.54 8.99
CA GLU A 388 10.75 10.22 8.55
C GLU A 388 11.85 10.31 7.47
N GLU A 389 12.04 11.49 6.87
CA GLU A 389 13.12 11.73 5.90
C GLU A 389 13.77 13.10 6.19
N PHE A 390 15.06 13.20 5.87
CA PHE A 390 15.81 14.44 5.87
C PHE A 390 16.64 14.51 4.60
N GLY A 391 16.63 15.66 3.93
CA GLY A 391 17.41 15.87 2.71
C GLY A 391 17.46 17.34 2.30
N LYS A 392 18.03 17.62 1.13
CA LYS A 392 17.99 18.97 0.56
C LYS A 392 16.66 19.26 -0.11
N ASP A 393 16.38 20.54 -0.30
CA ASP A 393 15.16 21.03 -0.96
C ASP A 393 14.92 20.26 -2.27
N PRO A 394 13.75 19.60 -2.43
CA PRO A 394 13.45 18.82 -3.62
C PRO A 394 13.25 19.67 -4.89
N VAL A 395 13.37 21.00 -4.81
CA VAL A 395 13.41 21.94 -5.93
C VAL A 395 14.85 22.21 -6.42
N THR A 396 15.87 22.17 -5.56
CA THR A 396 17.25 22.59 -5.92
C THR A 396 18.21 21.43 -6.26
N GLY A 397 17.90 20.20 -5.85
CA GLY A 397 18.42 18.98 -6.47
C GLY A 397 19.91 18.63 -6.30
N GLU A 398 20.67 19.27 -5.39
CA GLU A 398 22.05 18.83 -5.12
C GLU A 398 22.13 17.78 -4.02
N ASP A 399 22.31 16.53 -4.43
CA ASP A 399 22.32 15.32 -3.62
C ASP A 399 23.43 15.26 -2.55
N GLN A 400 23.04 14.94 -1.32
CA GLN A 400 23.88 14.26 -0.31
C GLN A 400 22.99 13.38 0.58
N GLY A 401 22.40 12.31 0.02
CA GLY A 401 22.27 11.02 0.72
C GLY A 401 20.90 10.61 1.28
N MET A 402 20.58 9.34 0.97
CA MET A 402 19.58 8.39 1.52
C MET A 402 18.10 8.60 1.16
N ASP A 403 17.72 7.94 0.06
CA ASP A 403 16.37 7.60 -0.37
C ASP A 403 15.80 6.48 0.52
N ASN A 404 14.88 6.81 1.43
CA ASN A 404 14.10 5.83 2.18
C ASN A 404 12.76 5.66 1.45
N GLY A 405 12.66 4.56 0.70
CA GLY A 405 11.53 4.28 -0.19
C GLY A 405 10.17 4.28 0.51
N ASP A 406 9.47 5.41 0.40
CA ASP A 406 8.03 5.46 0.62
C ASP A 406 7.32 4.74 -0.53
N GLY A 407 6.82 3.54 -0.23
CA GLY A 407 5.93 2.75 -1.10
C GLY A 407 4.53 3.36 -1.26
N ASP A 408 4.43 4.65 -1.59
CA ASP A 408 3.23 5.19 -2.24
C ASP A 408 3.27 4.76 -3.71
N SER A 409 2.15 4.26 -4.24
CA SER A 409 2.00 3.59 -5.55
C SER A 409 2.28 4.48 -6.79
N ARG A 410 3.07 5.54 -6.63
CA ARG A 410 3.50 6.48 -7.67
C ARG A 410 4.35 5.87 -8.78
N LEU A 411 4.97 4.71 -8.54
CA LEU A 411 5.71 3.99 -9.59
C LEU A 411 4.80 3.21 -10.54
N GLU A 412 3.47 3.22 -10.36
CA GLU A 412 2.56 2.51 -11.27
C GLU A 412 2.04 3.39 -12.40
N ASN A 413 1.79 4.69 -12.18
CA ASN A 413 1.16 5.54 -13.21
C ASN A 413 2.14 6.36 -14.07
N ARG A 414 3.38 6.64 -13.61
CA ARG A 414 4.34 7.45 -14.41
C ARG A 414 4.96 6.69 -15.60
N SER A 415 5.00 5.36 -15.54
CA SER A 415 5.38 4.52 -16.68
C SER A 415 4.24 4.30 -17.69
N GLU A 416 2.99 4.60 -17.34
CA GLU A 416 1.84 4.42 -18.22
C GLU A 416 1.84 5.41 -19.40
N SER A 417 2.34 6.64 -19.22
CA SER A 417 2.24 7.65 -20.29
C SER A 417 3.39 7.61 -21.31
N ARG A 418 4.59 7.14 -20.94
CA ARG A 418 5.77 7.23 -21.83
C ARG A 418 5.94 6.05 -22.79
N ALA A 419 5.28 4.92 -22.54
CA ALA A 419 5.42 3.72 -23.36
C ALA A 419 4.45 3.69 -24.57
N GLU A 420 3.36 4.46 -24.54
CA GLU A 420 2.31 4.43 -25.57
C GLU A 420 2.36 5.65 -26.53
N ASP A 421 3.13 6.69 -26.20
CA ASP A 421 3.16 7.98 -26.91
C ASP A 421 4.01 8.00 -28.20
N ARG A 422 4.48 6.85 -28.69
CA ARG A 422 5.30 6.74 -29.93
C ARG A 422 4.51 6.31 -31.17
N GLY A 423 3.19 6.49 -31.18
CA GLY A 423 2.36 5.99 -32.28
C GLY A 423 1.03 6.70 -32.47
N ALA A 424 1.00 8.03 -32.56
CA ALA A 424 -0.16 8.75 -33.11
C ALA A 424 0.20 10.20 -33.51
N GLU A 425 0.86 10.38 -34.66
CA GLU A 425 0.87 11.69 -35.33
C GLU A 425 -0.32 11.80 -36.30
N ASN A 426 -0.96 12.98 -36.30
CA ASN A 426 -1.94 13.53 -37.25
C ASN A 426 -3.44 13.14 -37.10
N LYS A 427 -4.23 14.05 -36.51
CA LYS A 427 -5.02 15.07 -37.25
C LYS A 427 -5.85 15.93 -36.29
N VAL A 428 -5.53 17.23 -36.25
CA VAL A 428 -6.31 18.27 -35.56
C VAL A 428 -7.46 18.73 -36.47
N ARG A 429 -8.68 18.77 -35.93
CA ARG A 429 -9.71 19.74 -36.35
C ARG A 429 -10.48 20.24 -35.13
N ASP A 430 -10.38 21.56 -34.98
CA ASP A 430 -11.19 22.51 -34.20
C ASP A 430 -12.54 21.99 -33.70
N ASP A 431 -12.75 22.07 -32.39
CA ASP A 431 -14.00 22.65 -31.87
C ASP A 431 -13.70 23.44 -30.59
N ARG A 432 -14.03 24.74 -30.61
CA ARG A 432 -13.75 25.72 -29.56
C ARG A 432 -15.03 25.95 -28.74
N SER A 433 -15.23 25.22 -27.66
CA SER A 433 -16.11 25.67 -26.55
C SER A 433 -16.05 24.76 -25.32
N GLU A 434 -14.92 24.66 -24.62
CA GLU A 434 -14.87 24.02 -23.28
C GLU A 434 -13.67 24.46 -22.41
N ASN A 435 -13.13 25.67 -22.63
CA ASN A 435 -11.79 26.03 -22.14
C ASN A 435 -11.74 26.86 -20.82
N GLN A 436 -12.85 27.06 -20.09
CA GLN A 436 -12.83 27.96 -18.92
C GLN A 436 -12.41 27.30 -17.59
N SER A 437 -12.59 25.98 -17.44
CA SER A 437 -12.14 25.24 -16.24
C SER A 437 -10.67 24.82 -16.36
N GLU A 438 -10.25 24.34 -17.54
CA GLU A 438 -8.87 23.92 -17.79
C GLU A 438 -7.86 25.08 -17.73
N ASP A 439 -8.23 26.27 -18.19
CA ASP A 439 -7.37 27.45 -18.12
C ASP A 439 -7.15 27.91 -16.66
N LYS A 440 -8.19 27.84 -15.81
CA LYS A 440 -8.06 28.14 -14.37
C LYS A 440 -7.19 27.12 -13.63
N ASP A 441 -7.30 25.84 -13.96
CA ASP A 441 -6.47 24.80 -13.36
C ASP A 441 -5.01 24.87 -13.81
N ARG A 442 -4.77 25.31 -15.06
CA ARG A 442 -3.41 25.57 -15.57
C ARG A 442 -2.77 26.79 -14.93
N GLU A 443 -3.51 27.88 -14.78
CA GLU A 443 -3.06 29.09 -14.06
C GLU A 443 -2.79 28.78 -12.58
N ASN A 444 -3.69 28.06 -11.90
CA ASN A 444 -3.48 27.65 -10.51
C ASN A 444 -2.26 26.71 -10.32
N ARG A 445 -1.89 25.91 -11.33
CA ARG A 445 -0.70 25.04 -11.30
C ARG A 445 0.58 25.79 -11.64
N SER A 446 0.53 26.82 -12.49
CA SER A 446 1.70 27.64 -12.81
C SER A 446 2.05 28.59 -11.67
N GLU A 447 1.05 29.19 -11.01
CA GLU A 447 1.25 30.02 -9.81
C GLU A 447 1.79 29.20 -8.63
N SER A 448 1.22 28.03 -8.34
CA SER A 448 1.73 27.19 -7.24
C SER A 448 3.17 26.74 -7.46
N ARG A 449 3.57 26.47 -8.72
CA ARG A 449 4.96 26.12 -9.06
C ARG A 449 5.92 27.28 -8.88
N ALA A 450 5.49 28.51 -9.16
CA ALA A 450 6.30 29.70 -8.93
C ALA A 450 6.47 30.00 -7.43
N GLU A 451 5.41 29.82 -6.64
CA GLU A 451 5.44 29.97 -5.18
C GLU A 451 6.26 28.87 -4.49
N ASP A 452 6.21 27.63 -4.98
CA ASP A 452 7.00 26.52 -4.47
C ASP A 452 8.50 26.70 -4.76
N ALA A 453 8.85 27.35 -5.88
CA ALA A 453 10.23 27.67 -6.24
C ALA A 453 10.87 28.78 -5.38
N ALA A 454 10.07 29.56 -4.65
CA ALA A 454 10.53 30.62 -3.76
C ALA A 454 10.76 30.16 -2.31
N VAL A 455 10.37 28.92 -1.97
CA VAL A 455 10.63 28.36 -0.63
C VAL A 455 12.08 27.94 -0.58
N LEU A 456 12.80 28.41 0.44
CA LEU A 456 14.14 27.95 0.74
C LEU A 456 14.11 27.23 2.09
N PHE A 457 14.76 26.08 2.16
CA PHE A 457 15.01 25.33 3.39
C PHE A 457 16.47 25.53 3.81
N PRO A 458 16.84 26.68 4.41
CA PRO A 458 18.22 27.02 4.71
C PRO A 458 18.95 26.00 5.60
N ASP A 459 18.22 25.31 6.47
CA ASP A 459 18.77 24.32 7.40
C ASP A 459 18.61 22.86 6.91
N GLY A 460 18.10 22.70 5.69
CA GLY A 460 17.66 21.42 5.13
C GLY A 460 16.14 21.22 5.21
N CYS A 461 15.64 20.29 4.40
CA CYS A 461 14.22 19.93 4.34
C CYS A 461 14.01 18.61 5.09
N VAL A 462 13.13 18.64 6.08
CA VAL A 462 12.60 17.42 6.70
C VAL A 462 11.19 17.16 6.20
N THR A 463 10.90 15.88 5.96
CA THR A 463 9.59 15.44 5.52
C THR A 463 9.01 14.43 6.50
N GLY A 464 7.70 14.47 6.66
CA GLY A 464 7.01 13.64 7.63
C GLY A 464 5.52 13.63 7.38
N TYR A 465 4.79 12.96 8.26
CA TYR A 465 3.34 12.86 8.18
C TYR A 465 2.69 13.28 9.49
N THR A 466 1.59 14.04 9.38
CA THR A 466 0.66 14.24 10.49
C THR A 466 -0.08 12.93 10.83
N ASP A 467 -0.72 12.90 11.98
CA ASP A 467 -1.66 11.84 12.37
C ASP A 467 -2.81 11.68 11.35
N ASN A 468 -3.37 12.78 10.86
CA ASN A 468 -4.43 12.80 9.83
C ASN A 468 -3.93 12.63 8.38
N TYR A 469 -2.71 12.12 8.19
CA TYR A 469 -2.16 11.67 6.91
C TYR A 469 -1.90 12.79 5.87
N ILE A 470 -1.47 13.95 6.34
CA ILE A 470 -0.95 15.05 5.52
C ILE A 470 0.58 14.95 5.51
N ARG A 471 1.19 14.86 4.32
CA ARG A 471 2.64 15.00 4.19
C ARG A 471 3.04 16.43 4.52
N VAL A 472 4.07 16.61 5.32
CA VAL A 472 4.57 17.92 5.75
C VAL A 472 6.02 18.09 5.31
N TYR A 473 6.32 19.24 4.75
CA TYR A 473 7.66 19.71 4.41
C TYR A 473 8.01 20.85 5.35
N ALA A 474 9.10 20.76 6.10
CA ALA A 474 9.50 21.81 7.03
C ALA A 474 11.00 22.09 6.96
N ASN A 475 11.39 23.31 7.33
CA ASN A 475 12.81 23.66 7.50
C ASN A 475 13.36 23.02 8.76
N GLY A 476 14.46 22.28 8.63
CA GLY A 476 15.14 21.67 9.76
C GLY A 476 16.22 20.66 9.35
N GLY A 477 17.07 20.34 10.33
CA GLY A 477 18.20 19.44 10.17
C GLY A 477 17.93 17.99 10.65
N PRO A 478 18.97 17.15 10.64
CA PRO A 478 18.89 15.75 11.08
C PRO A 478 18.37 15.53 12.51
N VAL A 479 18.43 16.56 13.37
CA VAL A 479 17.94 16.50 14.76
C VAL A 479 16.43 16.30 14.86
N LEU A 480 15.68 16.57 13.79
CA LEU A 480 14.23 16.37 13.74
C LEU A 480 13.86 14.98 13.22
N PHE A 481 14.79 14.23 12.62
CA PHE A 481 14.57 12.88 12.12
C PHE A 481 14.18 11.93 13.26
N ASP A 482 13.20 11.06 13.03
CA ASP A 482 12.63 10.13 14.02
C ASP A 482 12.02 10.81 15.26
N GLN A 483 11.64 12.09 15.14
CA GLN A 483 11.06 12.86 16.24
C GLN A 483 9.64 13.32 15.92
N PHE A 484 8.78 13.27 16.95
CA PHE A 484 7.53 14.00 16.92
C PHE A 484 7.76 15.49 17.21
N ARG A 485 7.11 16.34 16.42
CA ARG A 485 7.07 17.78 16.63
C ARG A 485 5.69 18.33 16.36
N ASP A 486 5.33 19.38 17.08
CA ASP A 486 4.16 20.17 16.77
C ASP A 486 4.51 21.11 15.61
N VAL A 487 3.73 21.03 14.54
CA VAL A 487 3.97 21.78 13.32
C VAL A 487 2.71 22.52 12.92
N GLU A 488 2.84 23.82 12.73
CA GLU A 488 1.80 24.65 12.14
C GLU A 488 1.76 24.44 10.63
N LEU A 489 0.61 24.08 10.08
CA LEU A 489 0.39 23.88 8.66
C LEU A 489 0.17 25.24 7.96
N VAL A 490 1.14 25.69 7.17
CA VAL A 490 1.19 27.08 6.66
C VAL A 490 0.43 27.25 5.35
N ARG A 491 0.70 26.38 4.36
CA ARG A 491 0.05 26.40 3.04
C ARG A 491 0.29 25.10 2.29
N PRO A 492 -0.51 24.77 1.26
CA PRO A 492 -0.19 23.68 0.35
C PRO A 492 1.19 23.87 -0.27
N TYR A 493 1.93 22.77 -0.39
CA TYR A 493 3.25 22.71 -1.00
C TYR A 493 3.43 21.32 -1.60
N ARG A 494 3.65 21.26 -2.92
CA ARG A 494 3.74 19.99 -3.68
C ARG A 494 2.52 19.09 -3.43
N ASP A 495 2.74 17.89 -2.91
CA ASP A 495 1.73 16.88 -2.59
C ASP A 495 1.34 16.85 -1.10
N GLY A 496 1.73 17.87 -0.35
CA GLY A 496 1.44 18.01 1.08
C GLY A 496 1.30 19.48 1.50
N MET A 497 1.79 19.79 2.70
CA MET A 497 1.76 21.12 3.30
C MET A 497 3.18 21.58 3.66
N LEU A 498 3.46 22.87 3.47
CA LEU A 498 4.59 23.52 4.11
C LEU A 498 4.26 23.70 5.60
N GLY A 499 5.14 23.25 6.46
CA GLY A 499 5.01 23.29 7.91
C GLY A 499 6.03 24.21 8.57
N ARG A 500 5.64 24.81 9.70
CA ARG A 500 6.54 25.51 10.61
C ARG A 500 6.59 24.78 11.95
N VAL A 501 7.75 24.20 12.27
CA VAL A 501 8.01 23.56 13.57
C VAL A 501 7.88 24.62 14.67
N ARG A 502 7.12 24.31 15.72
CA ARG A 502 6.89 25.21 16.87
C ARG A 502 7.91 25.03 17.99
#